data_AF-A0AAV3Y0R6-F1
#
_entry.id   AF-A0AAV3Y0R6-F1
#
_cell.length_a   1.000
_cell.length_b   1.000
_cell.length_c   1.000
_cell.angle_alpha   90.00
_cell.angle_beta   90.00
_cell.angle_gamma   90.00
#
_symmetry.space_group_name_H-M   'P 1'
#
loop_
_entity.id
_entity.type
_entity.pdbx_description
1 polymer ?
#
loop_
_entity_poly.entity_id
_entity_poly.type
_entity_poly.pdbx_seq_one_letter_code
_entity_poly.pdbx_strand_id
1 'polypeptide(L)'
;MPVVRIAYRLFHLLIHAFRRPWVVKAFLLFLVLLGIIRFIPSLSDEPVSFVLRSGFPVLVQPSVGMPYPNVLGSDVSGDISTELQQDVATRFKDHLGSKQKSPLRLLSVPQRQPSCLALVQGDQEEVSYALQYMEQNTQAKIPLSRFITAPQDCDSYVKARGYITHSIQEERDFPIAYSIMMYRDPEQAERLLRAIYRPHNYYCIHVDAKSDKEIQDSMKGITQCLPNVFLASRQNVVDWAQFK
;
A
#
# COMPACT_ATOMS: atom_id res chain seq x y z
N MET A 1 -33.53 -51.64 13.26
CA MET A 1 -34.06 -50.31 13.65
C MET A 1 -34.07 -49.37 12.44
N PRO A 2 -35.15 -49.32 11.67
CA PRO A 2 -35.23 -48.56 10.41
C PRO A 2 -35.35 -47.03 10.61
N VAL A 3 -35.80 -46.58 11.78
CA VAL A 3 -36.10 -45.16 12.07
C VAL A 3 -34.82 -44.30 12.09
N VAL A 4 -33.72 -44.79 12.66
CA VAL A 4 -32.45 -44.04 12.78
C VAL A 4 -31.76 -43.87 11.42
N ARG A 5 -31.88 -44.85 10.53
CA ARG A 5 -31.28 -44.82 9.18
C ARG A 5 -32.01 -43.87 8.23
N ILE A 6 -33.32 -43.71 8.42
CA ILE A 6 -34.16 -42.76 7.69
C ILE A 6 -33.88 -41.33 8.17
N ALA A 7 -33.76 -41.13 9.50
CA ALA A 7 -33.40 -39.83 10.08
C ALA A 7 -32.03 -39.34 9.57
N TYR A 8 -31.02 -40.22 9.50
CA TYR A 8 -29.68 -39.84 9.01
C TYR A 8 -29.68 -39.50 7.51
N ARG A 9 -30.47 -40.22 6.69
CA ARG A 9 -30.60 -39.92 5.25
C ARG A 9 -31.36 -38.63 4.98
N LEU A 10 -32.42 -38.34 5.74
CA LEU A 10 -33.14 -37.07 5.68
C LEU A 10 -32.25 -35.91 6.14
N PHE A 11 -31.45 -36.11 7.19
CA PHE A 11 -30.50 -35.10 7.68
C PHE A 11 -29.40 -34.81 6.65
N HIS A 12 -28.86 -35.85 5.99
CA HIS A 12 -27.87 -35.66 4.92
C HIS A 12 -28.45 -35.00 3.66
N LEU A 13 -29.71 -35.29 3.30
CA LEU A 13 -30.42 -34.65 2.19
C LEU A 13 -30.72 -33.18 2.48
N LEU A 14 -31.08 -32.84 3.73
CA LEU A 14 -31.28 -31.46 4.18
C LEU A 14 -29.97 -30.65 4.15
N ILE A 15 -28.86 -31.23 4.62
CA ILE A 15 -27.54 -30.59 4.55
C ILE A 15 -27.09 -30.40 3.08
N HIS A 16 -27.40 -31.35 2.19
CA HIS A 16 -27.09 -31.22 0.76
C HIS A 16 -27.97 -30.17 0.06
N ALA A 17 -29.24 -30.03 0.46
CA ALA A 17 -30.13 -28.99 -0.05
C ALA A 17 -29.66 -27.59 0.38
N PHE A 18 -29.15 -27.44 1.62
CA PHE A 18 -28.56 -26.19 2.12
C PHE A 18 -27.17 -25.86 1.54
N ARG A 19 -26.54 -26.81 0.83
CA ARG A 19 -25.25 -26.56 0.14
C ARG A 19 -25.42 -25.79 -1.17
N ARG A 20 -26.64 -25.68 -1.70
CA ARG A 20 -26.94 -24.93 -2.92
C ARG A 20 -27.36 -23.50 -2.56
N PRO A 21 -26.61 -22.47 -2.98
CA PRO A 21 -26.80 -21.09 -2.52
C PRO A 21 -28.18 -20.52 -2.85
N TRP A 22 -28.89 -21.04 -3.86
CA TRP A 22 -30.23 -20.60 -4.23
C TRP A 22 -31.33 -21.10 -3.28
N VAL A 23 -31.17 -22.29 -2.69
CA VAL A 23 -32.11 -22.85 -1.70
C VAL A 23 -32.04 -22.08 -0.38
N VAL A 24 -30.83 -21.71 0.04
CA VAL A 24 -30.60 -20.89 1.24
C VAL A 24 -31.20 -19.49 1.08
N LYS A 25 -31.01 -18.86 -0.10
CA LYS A 25 -31.61 -17.57 -0.43
C LYS A 25 -33.14 -17.63 -0.44
N ALA A 26 -33.74 -18.68 -1.01
CA ALA A 26 -35.19 -18.86 -1.03
C ALA A 26 -35.79 -19.09 0.37
N PHE A 27 -35.12 -19.86 1.22
CA PHE A 27 -35.55 -20.10 2.60
C PHE A 27 -35.45 -18.84 3.48
N LEU A 28 -34.38 -18.05 3.33
CA LEU A 28 -34.24 -16.75 4.00
C LEU A 28 -35.32 -15.74 3.55
N LEU A 29 -35.62 -15.68 2.25
CA LEU A 29 -36.73 -14.87 1.71
C LEU A 29 -38.09 -15.30 2.26
N PHE A 30 -38.33 -16.60 2.39
CA PHE A 30 -39.57 -17.15 2.95
C PHE A 30 -39.73 -16.81 4.44
N LEU A 31 -38.65 -16.88 5.24
CA LEU A 31 -38.66 -16.49 6.65
C LEU A 31 -38.85 -14.98 6.86
N VAL A 32 -38.37 -14.15 5.92
CA VAL A 32 -38.62 -12.70 5.89
C VAL A 32 -40.08 -12.41 5.54
N LEU A 33 -40.66 -13.12 4.56
CA LEU A 33 -42.09 -12.99 4.19
C LEU A 33 -43.05 -13.42 5.30
N LEU A 34 -42.67 -14.40 6.12
CA LEU A 34 -43.41 -14.82 7.31
C LEU A 34 -43.19 -13.90 8.54
N GLY A 35 -42.37 -12.86 8.41
CA GLY A 35 -42.09 -11.89 9.49
C GLY A 35 -41.26 -12.45 10.65
N ILE A 36 -40.65 -13.62 10.50
CA ILE A 36 -39.86 -14.30 11.54
C ILE A 36 -38.45 -13.70 11.63
N ILE A 37 -37.92 -13.18 10.52
CA ILE A 37 -36.63 -12.49 10.47
C ILE A 37 -36.86 -11.09 9.88
N ARG A 38 -36.46 -10.04 10.59
CA ARG A 38 -36.40 -8.69 10.02
C ARG A 38 -35.25 -8.63 9.02
N PHE A 39 -35.54 -8.15 7.81
CA PHE A 39 -34.55 -7.94 6.75
C PHE A 39 -33.47 -6.98 7.26
N ILE A 40 -32.25 -7.48 7.48
CA ILE A 40 -31.07 -6.64 7.73
C ILE A 40 -30.37 -6.49 6.38
N PRO A 41 -30.49 -5.34 5.68
CA PRO A 41 -29.73 -5.11 4.48
C PRO A 41 -28.33 -4.67 4.89
N SER A 42 -27.42 -5.62 5.04
CA SER A 42 -25.98 -5.33 5.14
C SER A 42 -25.18 -6.57 4.75
N LEU A 43 -25.18 -6.88 3.45
CA LEU A 43 -24.01 -7.49 2.85
C LEU A 43 -23.33 -6.36 2.08
N SER A 44 -22.50 -5.61 2.79
CA SER A 44 -21.58 -4.66 2.18
C SER A 44 -20.67 -5.45 1.23
N ASP A 45 -20.61 -5.00 -0.02
CA ASP A 45 -19.50 -5.27 -0.92
C ASP A 45 -18.21 -4.96 -0.17
N GLU A 46 -17.38 -5.98 0.02
CA GLU A 46 -15.96 -5.79 0.33
C GLU A 46 -15.37 -4.89 -0.77
N PRO A 47 -14.85 -3.70 -0.45
CA PRO A 47 -14.18 -2.91 -1.46
C PRO A 47 -12.97 -3.71 -1.94
N VAL A 48 -12.89 -3.93 -3.25
CA VAL A 48 -11.67 -4.39 -3.91
C VAL A 48 -10.56 -3.43 -3.50
N SER A 49 -9.68 -3.87 -2.60
CA SER A 49 -8.49 -3.12 -2.28
C SER A 49 -7.61 -3.09 -3.53
N PHE A 50 -7.59 -1.97 -4.23
CA PHE A 50 -6.46 -1.69 -5.11
C PHE A 50 -5.27 -1.40 -4.21
N VAL A 51 -4.55 -2.47 -3.86
CA VAL A 51 -3.22 -2.38 -3.27
C VAL A 51 -2.32 -1.82 -4.36
N LEU A 52 -2.17 -0.50 -4.37
CA LEU A 52 -1.09 0.15 -5.09
C LEU A 52 0.22 -0.43 -4.54
N ARG A 53 1.03 -0.97 -5.44
CA ARG A 53 2.30 -1.64 -5.12
C ARG A 53 3.21 -0.69 -4.34
N SER A 54 4.16 -1.28 -3.61
CA SER A 54 5.15 -0.61 -2.77
C SER A 54 5.78 0.61 -3.45
N GLY A 55 5.64 1.80 -2.85
CA GLY A 55 6.50 2.95 -3.15
C GLY A 55 5.87 4.29 -3.52
N PHE A 56 4.59 4.57 -3.27
CA PHE A 56 4.04 5.93 -3.46
C PHE A 56 3.69 6.62 -2.13
N PRO A 57 3.98 7.94 -2.00
CA PRO A 57 3.66 8.73 -0.82
C PRO A 57 2.16 8.99 -0.73
N VAL A 58 1.64 8.96 0.50
CA VAL A 58 0.28 9.43 0.82
C VAL A 58 0.25 10.95 0.58
N LEU A 59 -0.47 11.38 -0.47
CA LEU A 59 -0.79 12.79 -0.65
C LEU A 59 -2.06 13.10 0.13
N VAL A 60 -1.90 13.70 1.31
CA VAL A 60 -2.98 14.37 2.02
C VAL A 60 -3.00 15.81 1.52
N GLN A 61 -3.92 16.15 0.61
CA GLN A 61 -4.17 17.55 0.27
C GLN A 61 -5.03 18.19 1.37
N PRO A 62 -4.59 19.30 1.99
CA PRO A 62 -5.48 20.10 2.83
C PRO A 62 -6.43 20.92 1.94
N SER A 63 -7.69 21.08 2.36
CA SER A 63 -8.62 21.99 1.70
C SER A 63 -8.18 23.45 1.87
N VAL A 64 -8.46 24.27 0.85
CA VAL A 64 -8.02 25.68 0.74
C VAL A 64 -8.47 26.46 1.98
N GLY A 65 -7.50 26.98 2.74
CA GLY A 65 -7.72 27.94 3.82
C GLY A 65 -7.41 27.48 5.26
N MET A 66 -6.89 26.27 5.50
CA MET A 66 -6.45 25.84 6.84
C MET A 66 -4.95 25.47 6.91
N PRO A 67 -4.14 26.10 7.78
CA PRO A 67 -2.82 25.58 8.13
C PRO A 67 -2.93 24.28 8.96
N TYR A 68 -1.93 23.40 8.86
CA TYR A 68 -1.91 22.10 9.56
C TYR A 68 -2.16 22.26 11.07
N PRO A 69 -3.16 21.59 11.64
CA PRO A 69 -3.35 21.58 13.08
C PRO A 69 -2.26 20.73 13.75
N ASN A 70 -1.80 21.22 14.91
CA ASN A 70 -0.89 20.50 15.79
C ASN A 70 -1.48 19.12 16.11
N VAL A 71 -0.71 18.10 15.75
CA VAL A 71 -1.03 16.68 15.82
C VAL A 71 -1.49 16.29 17.23
N LEU A 72 -2.48 15.38 17.31
CA LEU A 72 -2.93 14.62 18.49
C LEU A 72 -3.79 15.38 19.51
N GLY A 73 -5.10 15.30 19.34
CA GLY A 73 -6.06 15.59 20.40
C GLY A 73 -7.47 15.19 20.02
N SER A 74 -7.96 14.09 20.57
CA SER A 74 -9.38 13.70 20.73
C SER A 74 -10.24 13.40 19.49
N ASP A 75 -10.65 12.13 19.41
CA ASP A 75 -11.98 11.60 19.04
C ASP A 75 -12.74 12.20 17.84
N VAL A 76 -12.88 11.39 16.78
CA VAL A 76 -13.95 11.54 15.79
C VAL A 76 -14.90 10.35 15.96
N SER A 77 -15.88 10.52 16.85
CA SER A 77 -17.14 9.77 16.82
C SER A 77 -18.25 10.78 16.57
N GLY A 78 -18.79 10.78 15.36
CA GLY A 78 -19.90 11.62 14.96
C GLY A 78 -20.32 11.28 13.53
N ASP A 79 -21.49 10.66 13.39
CA ASP A 79 -22.04 10.26 12.10
C ASP A 79 -22.40 11.48 11.24
N ILE A 80 -22.02 11.43 9.96
CA ILE A 80 -22.30 12.46 8.96
C ILE A 80 -23.78 12.43 8.57
N SER A 81 -24.43 13.61 8.44
CA SER A 81 -25.86 13.69 8.12
C SER A 81 -26.18 13.15 6.71
N THR A 82 -27.34 12.50 6.60
CA THR A 82 -27.83 11.83 5.39
C THR A 82 -28.03 12.77 4.20
N GLU A 83 -28.28 14.05 4.46
CA GLU A 83 -28.45 15.07 3.42
C GLU A 83 -27.12 15.38 2.70
N LEU A 84 -26.00 15.36 3.42
CA LEU A 84 -24.66 15.54 2.82
C LEU A 84 -24.26 14.32 2.00
N GLN A 85 -24.64 13.12 2.43
CA GLN A 85 -24.41 11.90 1.66
C GLN A 85 -25.22 11.87 0.35
N GLN A 86 -26.44 12.41 0.36
CA GLN A 86 -27.30 12.48 -0.81
C GLN A 86 -26.81 13.51 -1.83
N ASP A 87 -26.37 14.69 -1.40
CA ASP A 87 -25.84 15.72 -2.34
C ASP A 87 -24.61 15.22 -3.10
N VAL A 88 -23.71 14.51 -2.41
CA VAL A 88 -22.53 13.87 -3.02
C VAL A 88 -22.95 12.80 -4.04
N ALA A 89 -23.91 11.94 -3.72
CA ALA A 89 -24.39 10.90 -4.62
C ALA A 89 -25.03 11.46 -5.91
N THR A 90 -25.73 12.60 -5.82
CA THR A 90 -26.29 13.27 -7.00
C THR A 90 -25.22 13.85 -7.92
N ARG A 91 -24.14 14.45 -7.39
CA ARG A 91 -23.05 15.01 -8.20
C ARG A 91 -22.29 13.94 -9.00
N PHE A 92 -22.18 12.73 -8.48
CA PHE A 92 -21.53 11.62 -9.19
C PHE A 92 -22.41 10.95 -10.24
N LYS A 93 -23.72 11.18 -10.21
CA LYS A 93 -24.68 10.58 -11.16
C LYS A 93 -24.61 11.22 -12.55
N ASP A 94 -24.27 12.51 -12.60
CA ASP A 94 -24.20 13.28 -13.85
C ASP A 94 -22.90 13.04 -14.65
N HIS A 95 -21.94 12.28 -14.10
CA HIS A 95 -20.70 11.89 -14.80
C HIS A 95 -20.72 10.47 -15.39
N LEU A 96 -21.85 9.75 -15.29
CA LEU A 96 -21.99 8.40 -15.85
C LEU A 96 -23.08 8.37 -16.94
N GLY A 97 -22.89 9.18 -17.98
CA GLY A 97 -23.72 9.21 -19.17
C GLY A 97 -22.92 9.01 -20.46
N SER A 98 -23.16 7.88 -21.13
CA SER A 98 -22.86 7.54 -22.53
C SER A 98 -21.43 7.09 -22.90
N LYS A 99 -21.34 5.80 -23.23
CA LYS A 99 -20.23 5.20 -23.99
C LYS A 99 -20.21 5.78 -25.41
N GLN A 100 -19.05 6.29 -25.83
CA GLN A 100 -18.66 6.27 -27.23
C GLN A 100 -17.22 5.75 -27.33
N LYS A 101 -17.06 4.57 -27.95
CA LYS A 101 -15.75 4.14 -28.44
C LYS A 101 -15.39 5.02 -29.64
N SER A 102 -14.27 5.73 -29.57
CA SER A 102 -13.60 6.28 -30.75
C SER A 102 -12.10 5.97 -30.66
N PRO A 103 -11.47 5.50 -31.76
CA PRO A 103 -10.04 5.29 -31.83
C PRO A 103 -9.40 6.60 -32.27
N LEU A 104 -8.94 7.41 -31.33
CA LEU A 104 -8.09 8.56 -31.64
C LEU A 104 -6.92 8.57 -30.65
N ARG A 105 -5.84 7.88 -31.06
CA ARG A 105 -4.48 8.27 -30.69
C ARG A 105 -4.22 9.66 -31.27
N LEU A 106 -4.64 10.67 -30.55
CA LEU A 106 -4.29 12.07 -30.75
C LEU A 106 -4.01 12.56 -29.34
N LEU A 107 -2.77 12.69 -28.87
CA LEU A 107 -1.68 13.42 -29.48
C LEU A 107 -0.35 12.75 -29.10
N SER A 108 0.52 12.56 -30.08
CA SER A 108 1.97 12.49 -29.87
C SER A 108 2.45 13.84 -29.31
N VAL A 109 2.24 14.06 -28.01
CA VAL A 109 2.91 15.10 -27.22
C VAL A 109 4.30 14.54 -26.88
N PRO A 110 5.38 15.35 -26.83
CA PRO A 110 6.68 14.84 -26.40
C PRO A 110 6.51 14.13 -25.07
N GLN A 111 7.01 12.90 -24.96
CA GLN A 111 6.96 12.03 -23.76
C GLN A 111 7.79 12.65 -22.62
N ARG A 112 7.37 13.80 -22.12
CA ARG A 112 8.00 14.48 -21.00
C ARG A 112 7.80 13.64 -19.74
N GLN A 113 8.71 13.80 -18.78
CA GLN A 113 8.47 13.23 -17.47
C GLN A 113 7.34 14.01 -16.76
N PRO A 114 6.55 13.35 -15.90
CA PRO A 114 5.57 14.04 -15.07
C PRO A 114 6.24 15.11 -14.17
N SER A 115 5.57 16.24 -14.02
CA SER A 115 6.02 17.35 -13.18
C SER A 115 5.76 17.04 -11.71
N CYS A 116 6.83 16.83 -10.93
CA CYS A 116 6.71 16.60 -9.49
C CYS A 116 6.01 17.75 -8.76
N LEU A 117 6.24 19.01 -9.18
CA LEU A 117 5.62 20.18 -8.53
C LEU A 117 4.10 20.16 -8.69
N ALA A 118 3.63 19.94 -9.92
CA ALA A 118 2.19 19.91 -10.21
C ALA A 118 1.51 18.69 -9.54
N LEU A 119 2.20 17.54 -9.49
CA LEU A 119 1.73 16.37 -8.73
C LEU A 119 1.63 16.63 -7.23
N VAL A 120 2.62 17.28 -6.62
CA VAL A 120 2.58 17.65 -5.19
C VAL A 120 1.49 18.68 -4.91
N GLN A 121 1.21 19.57 -5.85
CA GLN A 121 0.08 20.52 -5.80
C GLN A 121 -1.27 19.84 -6.05
N GLY A 122 -1.28 18.58 -6.52
CA GLY A 122 -2.45 17.76 -6.86
C GLY A 122 -3.25 18.30 -8.04
N ASP A 123 -2.55 18.81 -9.03
CA ASP A 123 -3.08 19.09 -10.36
C ASP A 123 -3.67 17.80 -10.97
N GLN A 124 -4.98 17.80 -11.22
CA GLN A 124 -5.71 16.62 -11.70
C GLN A 124 -5.31 16.22 -13.12
N GLU A 125 -4.95 17.19 -13.96
CA GLU A 125 -4.48 16.92 -15.33
C GLU A 125 -3.09 16.26 -15.27
N GLU A 126 -2.21 16.75 -14.41
CA GLU A 126 -0.89 16.14 -14.22
C GLU A 126 -0.98 14.75 -13.60
N VAL A 127 -1.88 14.53 -12.64
CA VAL A 127 -2.12 13.19 -12.06
C VAL A 127 -2.60 12.22 -13.14
N SER A 128 -3.57 12.63 -13.96
CA SER A 128 -4.09 11.82 -15.07
C SER A 128 -2.98 11.49 -16.08
N TYR A 129 -2.14 12.48 -16.40
CA TYR A 129 -0.98 12.31 -17.26
C TYR A 129 0.04 11.33 -16.66
N ALA A 130 0.36 11.45 -15.38
CA ALA A 130 1.31 10.57 -14.70
C ALA A 130 0.85 9.12 -14.66
N LEU A 131 -0.46 8.87 -14.46
CA LEU A 131 -1.04 7.52 -14.53
C LEU A 131 -0.82 6.91 -15.92
N GLN A 132 -1.13 7.67 -16.97
CA GLN A 132 -0.90 7.22 -18.35
C GLN A 132 0.59 7.01 -18.65
N TYR A 133 1.46 7.90 -18.17
CA TYR A 133 2.90 7.78 -18.32
C TYR A 133 3.44 6.50 -17.68
N MET A 134 2.97 6.15 -16.48
CA MET A 134 3.39 4.93 -15.77
C MET A 134 2.98 3.63 -16.49
N GLU A 135 1.83 3.63 -17.20
CA GLU A 135 1.42 2.48 -18.01
C GLU A 135 2.35 2.26 -19.21
N GLN A 136 2.86 3.34 -19.80
CA GLN A 136 3.70 3.30 -20.99
C GLN A 136 5.18 3.15 -20.67
N ASN A 137 5.61 3.62 -19.50
CA ASN A 137 7.00 3.68 -19.09
C ASN A 137 7.22 2.89 -17.79
N THR A 138 7.23 1.57 -17.92
CA THR A 138 7.55 0.68 -16.80
C THR A 138 9.03 0.79 -16.46
N GLN A 139 9.33 1.23 -15.24
CA GLN A 139 10.71 1.33 -14.79
C GLN A 139 11.31 -0.07 -14.63
N ALA A 140 12.47 -0.30 -15.23
CA ALA A 140 13.23 -1.53 -15.01
C ALA A 140 13.67 -1.60 -13.55
N LYS A 141 13.42 -2.74 -12.89
CA LYS A 141 13.95 -3.01 -11.55
C LYS A 141 15.47 -3.00 -11.59
N ILE A 142 16.10 -2.46 -10.55
CA ILE A 142 17.55 -2.56 -10.40
C ILE A 142 17.89 -4.01 -10.06
N PRO A 143 18.78 -4.68 -10.83
CA PRO A 143 19.15 -6.06 -10.54
C PRO A 143 19.89 -6.14 -9.21
N LEU A 144 19.57 -7.15 -8.39
CA LEU A 144 20.13 -7.31 -7.05
C LEU A 144 21.66 -7.39 -7.03
N SER A 145 22.26 -7.92 -8.10
CA SER A 145 23.71 -7.95 -8.29
C SER A 145 24.36 -6.58 -8.11
N ARG A 146 23.70 -5.47 -8.46
CA ARG A 146 24.22 -4.11 -8.28
C ARG A 146 24.38 -3.72 -6.82
N PHE A 147 23.51 -4.21 -5.94
CA PHE A 147 23.62 -3.98 -4.49
C PHE A 147 24.68 -4.90 -3.89
N ILE A 148 24.73 -6.16 -4.33
CA ILE A 148 25.71 -7.14 -3.88
C ILE A 148 27.14 -6.71 -4.23
N THR A 149 27.33 -6.10 -5.40
CA THR A 149 28.64 -5.60 -5.85
C THR A 149 28.90 -4.11 -5.52
N ALA A 150 28.10 -3.51 -4.65
CA ALA A 150 28.37 -2.15 -4.16
C ALA A 150 29.71 -2.02 -3.40
N PRO A 151 30.12 -2.98 -2.55
CA PRO A 151 31.33 -2.87 -1.71
C PRO A 151 32.65 -2.73 -2.47
N GLN A 152 32.70 -3.10 -3.75
CA GLN A 152 33.91 -3.03 -4.57
C GLN A 152 34.36 -1.57 -4.81
N ASP A 153 33.43 -0.61 -4.82
CA ASP A 153 33.72 0.81 -4.99
C ASP A 153 32.64 1.66 -4.28
N CYS A 154 32.81 1.82 -2.98
CA CYS A 154 31.84 2.52 -2.14
C CYS A 154 31.75 4.02 -2.43
N ASP A 155 32.86 4.69 -2.75
CA ASP A 155 32.85 6.12 -3.04
C ASP A 155 32.03 6.42 -4.31
N SER A 156 32.26 5.65 -5.37
CA SER A 156 31.45 5.75 -6.59
C SER A 156 30.00 5.35 -6.34
N TYR A 157 29.76 4.31 -5.53
CA TYR A 157 28.40 3.89 -5.18
C TYR A 157 27.63 5.00 -4.47
N VAL A 158 28.15 5.51 -3.35
CA VAL A 158 27.48 6.55 -2.53
C VAL A 158 27.17 7.78 -3.38
N LYS A 159 28.12 8.22 -4.22
CA LYS A 159 27.94 9.35 -5.13
C LYS A 159 26.92 9.06 -6.23
N ALA A 160 27.01 7.93 -6.93
CA ALA A 160 26.13 7.58 -8.04
C ALA A 160 24.69 7.32 -7.58
N ARG A 161 24.51 6.81 -6.37
CA ARG A 161 23.17 6.61 -5.78
C ARG A 161 22.58 7.92 -5.24
N GLY A 162 23.39 8.94 -4.99
CA GLY A 162 22.95 10.27 -4.58
C GLY A 162 22.65 10.37 -3.09
N TYR A 163 23.48 9.74 -2.25
CA TYR A 163 23.38 9.91 -0.79
C TYR A 163 23.82 11.31 -0.36
N ILE A 164 23.10 11.87 0.61
CA ILE A 164 23.45 13.16 1.21
C ILE A 164 24.48 12.92 2.31
N THR A 165 25.73 13.30 2.04
CA THR A 165 26.88 13.08 2.95
C THR A 165 27.34 14.34 3.66
N HIS A 166 26.63 15.46 3.50
CA HIS A 166 26.87 16.71 4.23
C HIS A 166 25.76 16.93 5.28
N SER A 167 26.03 17.81 6.24
CA SER A 167 25.10 18.18 7.31
C SER A 167 25.37 19.60 7.81
N ILE A 168 24.33 20.31 8.21
CA ILE A 168 24.45 21.61 8.89
C ILE A 168 24.72 21.44 10.39
N GLN A 169 24.96 22.52 11.12
CA GLN A 169 25.32 22.43 12.55
C GLN A 169 24.13 21.95 13.39
N GLU A 170 22.95 22.50 13.11
CA GLU A 170 21.71 22.21 13.82
C GLU A 170 21.33 20.73 13.70
N GLU A 171 21.55 20.11 12.54
CA GLU A 171 21.34 18.66 12.35
C GLU A 171 22.34 17.82 13.15
N ARG A 172 23.62 18.23 13.18
CA ARG A 172 24.67 17.51 13.92
C ARG A 172 24.48 17.55 15.43
N ASP A 173 23.87 18.61 15.92
CA ASP A 173 23.55 18.77 17.35
C ASP A 173 22.36 17.91 17.78
N PHE A 174 21.63 17.29 16.83
CA PHE A 174 20.47 16.45 17.09
C PHE A 174 20.50 15.12 16.31
N PRO A 175 21.40 14.19 16.66
CA PRO A 175 21.49 12.90 15.98
C PRO A 175 20.28 12.00 16.29
N ILE A 176 19.79 11.31 15.27
CA ILE A 176 18.64 10.39 15.34
C ILE A 176 19.11 8.95 15.08
N ALA A 177 18.49 8.00 15.79
CA ALA A 177 18.65 6.58 15.51
C ALA A 177 17.37 5.98 14.91
N TYR A 178 17.52 5.20 13.84
CA TYR A 178 16.43 4.49 13.16
C TYR A 178 16.58 2.97 13.32
N SER A 179 15.46 2.30 13.56
CA SER A 179 15.32 0.84 13.43
C SER A 179 14.40 0.56 12.25
N ILE A 180 14.91 -0.10 11.21
CA ILE A 180 14.19 -0.38 9.97
C ILE A 180 14.04 -1.89 9.84
N MET A 181 12.80 -2.36 9.77
CA MET A 181 12.50 -3.77 9.52
C MET A 181 12.11 -3.98 8.07
N MET A 182 12.71 -4.96 7.42
CA MET A 182 12.38 -5.34 6.05
C MET A 182 12.44 -6.86 5.85
N TYR A 183 11.72 -7.34 4.84
CA TYR A 183 11.77 -8.75 4.45
C TYR A 183 11.83 -8.97 2.93
N ARG A 184 11.70 -7.90 2.13
CA ARG A 184 11.69 -7.95 0.66
C ARG A 184 12.19 -6.65 0.04
N ASP A 185 12.46 -6.70 -1.27
CA ASP A 185 12.74 -5.55 -2.15
C ASP A 185 13.88 -4.60 -1.68
N PRO A 186 15.16 -5.00 -1.81
CA PRO A 186 16.32 -4.15 -1.47
C PRO A 186 16.32 -2.76 -2.13
N GLU A 187 15.80 -2.66 -3.37
CA GLU A 187 15.69 -1.35 -4.05
C GLU A 187 14.77 -0.38 -3.29
N GLN A 188 13.65 -0.87 -2.73
CA GLN A 188 12.76 -0.03 -1.93
C GLN A 188 13.43 0.38 -0.62
N ALA A 189 14.10 -0.55 0.05
CA ALA A 189 14.84 -0.27 1.28
C ALA A 189 15.94 0.76 1.05
N GLU A 190 16.69 0.65 -0.04
CA GLU A 190 17.72 1.62 -0.41
C GLU A 190 17.13 2.99 -0.76
N ARG A 191 16.00 3.04 -1.49
CA ARG A 191 15.30 4.30 -1.78
C ARG A 191 14.87 5.00 -0.49
N LEU A 192 14.36 4.25 0.49
CA LEU A 192 14.05 4.78 1.82
C LEU A 192 15.31 5.29 2.53
N LEU A 193 16.35 4.46 2.63
CA LEU A 193 17.62 4.83 3.25
C LEU A 193 18.17 6.12 2.66
N ARG A 194 18.24 6.22 1.33
CA ARG A 194 18.70 7.43 0.65
C ARG A 194 17.88 8.67 1.02
N ALA A 195 16.56 8.55 1.16
CA ALA A 195 15.69 9.66 1.51
C ALA A 195 15.96 10.20 2.93
N ILE A 196 16.29 9.32 3.87
CA ILE A 196 16.46 9.67 5.29
C ILE A 196 17.92 9.70 5.78
N TYR A 197 18.88 9.24 4.97
CA TYR A 197 20.27 9.10 5.37
C TYR A 197 20.92 10.47 5.62
N ARG A 198 21.58 10.57 6.78
CA ARG A 198 22.50 11.66 7.13
C ARG A 198 23.72 11.07 7.81
N PRO A 199 24.91 11.67 7.64
CA PRO A 199 26.17 11.12 8.17
C PRO A 199 26.25 11.08 9.70
N HIS A 200 25.48 11.91 10.41
CA HIS A 200 25.48 11.97 11.89
C HIS A 200 24.40 11.10 12.55
N ASN A 201 23.47 10.53 11.78
CA ASN A 201 22.42 9.64 12.28
C ASN A 201 22.92 8.19 12.39
N TYR A 202 22.13 7.31 12.97
CA TYR A 202 22.42 5.88 13.05
C TYR A 202 21.26 5.06 12.52
N TYR A 203 21.55 3.98 11.78
CA TYR A 203 20.53 3.16 11.15
C TYR A 203 20.81 1.69 11.42
N CYS A 204 19.88 1.01 12.09
CA CYS A 204 19.91 -0.43 12.29
C CYS A 204 18.84 -1.07 11.40
N ILE A 205 19.27 -1.96 10.50
CA ILE A 205 18.39 -2.65 9.56
C ILE A 205 18.24 -4.10 9.99
N HIS A 206 17.05 -4.45 10.44
CA HIS A 206 16.64 -5.83 10.63
C HIS A 206 16.08 -6.36 9.30
N VAL A 207 16.77 -7.37 8.74
CA VAL A 207 16.28 -8.16 7.62
C VAL A 207 15.71 -9.45 8.20
N ASP A 208 14.46 -9.77 7.88
CA ASP A 208 13.82 -11.01 8.32
C ASP A 208 14.69 -12.22 7.96
N ALA A 209 14.95 -13.11 8.92
CA ALA A 209 15.80 -14.27 8.70
C ALA A 209 15.26 -15.23 7.63
N LYS A 210 13.95 -15.17 7.34
CA LYS A 210 13.33 -15.98 6.29
C LYS A 210 13.50 -15.39 4.88
N SER A 211 14.04 -14.18 4.75
CA SER A 211 14.29 -13.56 3.45
C SER A 211 15.35 -14.31 2.65
N ASP A 212 15.21 -14.30 1.33
CA ASP A 212 16.15 -14.96 0.42
C ASP A 212 17.59 -14.45 0.63
N LYS A 213 18.55 -15.35 0.41
CA LYS A 213 19.98 -15.04 0.58
C LYS A 213 20.42 -13.84 -0.26
N GLU A 214 19.88 -13.69 -1.47
CA GLU A 214 20.22 -12.54 -2.33
C GLU A 214 19.78 -11.20 -1.74
N ILE A 215 18.68 -11.18 -0.97
CA ILE A 215 18.18 -9.98 -0.29
C ILE A 215 19.12 -9.63 0.87
N GLN A 216 19.52 -10.63 1.65
CA GLN A 216 20.50 -10.49 2.73
C GLN A 216 21.85 -9.98 2.21
N ASP A 217 22.35 -10.58 1.14
CA ASP A 217 23.62 -10.19 0.51
C ASP A 217 23.54 -8.79 -0.11
N SER A 218 22.39 -8.42 -0.70
CA SER A 218 22.15 -7.07 -1.21
C SER A 218 22.22 -6.03 -0.10
N MET A 219 21.54 -6.27 1.03
CA MET A 219 21.56 -5.35 2.16
C MET A 219 22.93 -5.29 2.83
N LYS A 220 23.64 -6.42 2.89
CA LYS A 220 25.04 -6.44 3.32
C LYS A 220 25.90 -5.55 2.42
N GLY A 221 25.73 -5.65 1.10
CA GLY A 221 26.46 -4.81 0.15
C GLY A 221 26.17 -3.32 0.32
N ILE A 222 24.89 -2.94 0.47
CA ILE A 222 24.48 -1.55 0.72
C ILE A 222 25.09 -1.00 2.02
N THR A 223 24.94 -1.73 3.13
CA THR A 223 25.39 -1.27 4.46
C THR A 223 26.90 -1.17 4.57
N GLN A 224 27.66 -2.00 3.86
CA GLN A 224 29.12 -1.93 3.86
C GLN A 224 29.68 -0.60 3.33
N CYS A 225 28.93 0.10 2.47
CA CYS A 225 29.33 1.40 1.93
C CYS A 225 28.85 2.60 2.75
N LEU A 226 28.11 2.38 3.84
CA LEU A 226 27.53 3.43 4.66
C LEU A 226 27.98 3.23 6.13
N PRO A 227 28.94 4.02 6.64
CA PRO A 227 29.66 3.72 7.88
C PRO A 227 28.79 3.72 9.16
N ASN A 228 27.64 4.39 9.11
CA ASN A 228 26.67 4.55 10.20
C ASN A 228 25.37 3.76 9.98
N VAL A 229 25.37 2.82 9.03
CA VAL A 229 24.26 1.91 8.74
C VAL A 229 24.72 0.48 9.00
N PHE A 230 23.96 -0.25 9.81
CA PHE A 230 24.34 -1.58 10.25
C PHE A 230 23.20 -2.56 10.03
N LEU A 231 23.53 -3.81 9.73
CA LEU A 231 22.58 -4.90 9.86
C LEU A 231 22.45 -5.26 11.36
N ALA A 232 21.22 -5.54 11.80
CA ALA A 232 20.96 -6.01 13.14
C ALA A 232 21.79 -7.27 13.43
N SER A 233 22.45 -7.31 14.59
CA SER A 233 23.32 -8.43 14.98
C SER A 233 22.57 -9.75 15.11
N ARG A 234 21.26 -9.70 15.38
CA ARG A 234 20.36 -10.85 15.38
C ARG A 234 19.21 -10.57 14.42
N GLN A 235 19.03 -11.48 13.48
CA GLN A 235 17.90 -11.49 12.56
C GLN A 235 16.96 -12.60 13.00
N ASN A 236 15.82 -12.23 13.58
CA ASN A 236 14.76 -13.16 13.93
C ASN A 236 13.85 -13.43 12.72
N VAL A 237 13.20 -14.61 12.70
CA VAL A 237 12.09 -14.90 11.79
C VAL A 237 10.86 -14.15 12.29
N VAL A 238 10.33 -13.23 11.49
CA VAL A 238 9.19 -12.39 11.89
C VAL A 238 7.90 -12.96 11.32
N ASP A 239 7.00 -13.40 12.20
CA ASP A 239 5.66 -13.84 11.82
C ASP A 239 4.64 -12.74 12.12
N TRP A 240 3.64 -12.59 11.26
CA TRP A 240 2.63 -11.54 11.43
C TRP A 240 1.88 -11.72 12.75
N ALA A 241 1.78 -10.62 13.52
CA ALA A 241 1.16 -10.56 14.84
C ALA A 241 1.76 -11.52 15.90
N GLN A 242 3.02 -11.95 15.73
CA GLN A 242 3.72 -12.75 16.74
C GLN A 242 4.88 -11.98 17.38
N PHE A 243 5.11 -12.23 18.67
CA PHE A 243 6.30 -11.78 19.40
C PHE A 243 7.39 -12.86 19.32
N LYS A 244 8.64 -12.46 19.05
CA LYS A 244 9.79 -13.35 18.83
C LYS A 244 11.04 -12.80 19.49
#